data_AF-A0A0P6X3M6-F1
#
_entry.id   AF-A0A0P6X3M6-F1
#
_cell.length_a   1.000
_cell.length_b   1.000
_cell.length_c   1.000
_cell.angle_alpha   90.00
_cell.angle_beta   90.00
_cell.angle_gamma   90.00
#
_symmetry.space_group_name_H-M   'P 1'
#
loop_
_entity.id
_entity.type
_entity.pdbx_description
1 polymer ?
#
loop_
_entity_poly.entity_id
_entity_poly.type
_entity_poly.pdbx_seq_one_letter_code
_entity_poly.pdbx_strand_id
1 'polypeptide(L)'
;MVDSLPVVSAPDLKIRKTLGRSYLDENRVEEAAQLFSAILQDYPDDVDSLVAMGNLYLAAGEGGQARRFYERALWLDPHNEELRRQIEKAWSESWNLQNQPLPNDPVLVGRLLQRLTGRRKEIDEDDLNRAAGILYRILHAENPAREIAERLDEMDEILPALLEINIRQAQVDGNVEIEQALRALQSAIQTQMAERDQSAACPEEDAQKLSFTQWKVLLLESEAFGRANRMGLLEAALQQAGAVVERSLSQCLQEGQQPDLIVAPNPHLRPENLEGIVRLTGLGVPLLVDLETDFEQLPVNHPLYAQFGLGTPARGKAYAAALLLADCITVPSPLQADSLRSAGRPAVYVPDGWTRTNFLWLQEGEPRQTIHLGWVANPSQSEDLASIRRAVVRVMREFPHTRLVVIGDYQAYHLFDILAENRRMYLPMTGVEEFPYLLEQVDILMIPLRNHPYNDSISDQILVEAGIKAIPWVGSPVVPFSRWMAGGRLAGSIDEWHLHLRELVMDGDHRKGMGLMGQKMALSRESSEVTLLWLRTLEKAIRSAQTSKAAEAGRLTT
;
A
#
# COMPACT_ATOMS: atom_id res chain seq x y z
N MET A 1 -33.03 55.45 24.33
CA MET A 1 -33.53 54.10 24.65
C MET A 1 -33.30 53.26 23.41
N VAL A 2 -32.27 52.43 23.46
CA VAL A 2 -31.99 51.41 22.45
C VAL A 2 -32.50 50.12 23.09
N ASP A 3 -33.70 49.68 22.70
CA ASP A 3 -34.16 48.34 23.06
C ASP A 3 -33.61 47.37 22.02
N SER A 4 -32.66 46.58 22.50
CA SER A 4 -32.04 45.44 21.85
C SER A 4 -33.09 44.44 21.37
N LEU A 5 -33.14 44.24 20.05
CA LEU A 5 -33.74 43.04 19.48
C LEU A 5 -32.87 41.82 19.81
N PRO A 6 -33.47 40.69 20.22
CA PRO A 6 -32.75 39.55 20.76
C PRO A 6 -31.97 38.83 19.66
N VAL A 7 -30.70 38.57 19.92
CA VAL A 7 -29.90 37.55 19.21
C VAL A 7 -30.63 36.23 19.40
N VAL A 8 -31.34 35.78 18.37
CA VAL A 8 -32.03 34.49 18.40
C VAL A 8 -30.96 33.42 18.42
N SER A 9 -30.73 32.89 19.62
CA SER A 9 -29.94 31.70 19.92
C SER A 9 -30.44 30.52 19.08
N ALA A 10 -29.54 29.60 18.72
CA ALA A 10 -29.80 28.26 18.21
C ALA A 10 -31.28 27.84 18.33
N PRO A 11 -32.05 27.81 17.22
CA PRO A 11 -33.34 27.13 17.22
C PRO A 11 -33.07 25.63 17.37
N ASP A 12 -33.09 25.26 18.66
CA ASP A 12 -33.09 23.97 19.33
C ASP A 12 -32.73 22.79 18.44
N LEU A 13 -31.49 22.30 18.55
CA LEU A 13 -31.02 21.02 18.02
C LEU A 13 -32.10 19.91 18.14
N LYS A 14 -32.88 19.94 19.23
CA LYS A 14 -34.04 19.08 19.46
C LYS A 14 -35.13 19.19 18.39
N ILE A 15 -35.51 20.39 17.96
CA ILE A 15 -36.51 20.62 16.90
C ILE A 15 -35.98 20.11 15.56
N ARG A 16 -34.71 20.37 15.22
CA ARG A 16 -34.09 19.86 13.98
C ARG A 16 -34.06 18.33 13.96
N LYS A 17 -33.78 17.69 15.10
CA LYS A 17 -33.81 16.22 15.24
C LYS A 17 -35.22 15.65 15.15
N THR A 18 -36.21 16.30 15.76
CA THR A 18 -37.62 15.89 15.62
C THR A 18 -38.10 16.01 14.18
N LEU A 19 -37.70 17.07 13.48
CA LEU A 19 -38.01 17.25 12.06
C LEU A 19 -37.34 16.18 11.19
N GLY A 20 -36.06 15.89 11.42
CA GLY A 20 -35.35 14.82 10.70
C GLY A 20 -35.99 13.44 10.91
N ARG A 21 -36.47 13.15 12.12
CA ARG A 21 -37.24 11.93 12.40
C ARG A 21 -38.59 11.92 11.68
N SER A 22 -39.31 13.04 11.67
CA SER A 22 -40.55 13.19 10.90
C SER A 22 -40.34 12.93 9.41
N TYR A 23 -39.24 13.40 8.83
CA TYR A 23 -38.89 13.10 7.44
C TYR A 23 -38.61 11.62 7.20
N LEU A 24 -37.93 10.92 8.13
CA LEU A 24 -37.76 9.46 8.03
C LEU A 24 -39.10 8.73 8.13
N ASP A 25 -40.00 9.15 9.03
CA ASP A 25 -41.33 8.56 9.22
C ASP A 25 -42.24 8.78 7.99
N GLU A 26 -42.07 9.90 7.29
CA GLU A 26 -42.74 10.23 6.02
C GLU A 26 -42.07 9.59 4.78
N ASN A 27 -41.02 8.77 4.98
CA ASN A 27 -40.19 8.17 3.92
C ASN A 27 -39.51 9.20 2.99
N ARG A 28 -39.30 10.41 3.50
CA ARG A 28 -38.60 11.54 2.86
C ARG A 28 -37.11 11.48 3.17
N VAL A 29 -36.48 10.45 2.61
CA VAL A 29 -35.12 10.04 2.91
C VAL A 29 -34.09 11.09 2.49
N GLU A 30 -34.37 11.84 1.42
CA GLU A 30 -33.51 12.91 0.89
C GLU A 30 -33.37 14.07 1.88
N GLU A 31 -34.51 14.60 2.32
CA GLU A 31 -34.55 15.71 3.26
C GLU A 31 -34.04 15.30 4.65
N ALA A 32 -34.27 14.05 5.05
CA ALA A 32 -33.74 13.50 6.30
C ALA A 32 -32.20 13.45 6.29
N ALA A 33 -31.59 12.88 5.24
CA ALA A 33 -30.13 12.73 5.17
C ALA A 33 -29.41 14.08 5.13
N GLN A 34 -29.94 15.05 4.36
CA GLN A 34 -29.39 16.40 4.30
C GLN A 34 -29.48 17.12 5.65
N LEU A 35 -30.61 16.97 6.35
CA LEU A 35 -30.82 17.61 7.64
C LEU A 35 -29.90 17.03 8.72
N PHE A 36 -29.75 15.69 8.79
CA PHE A 36 -28.85 15.05 9.75
C PHE A 36 -27.37 15.32 9.43
N SER A 37 -26.99 15.40 8.16
CA SER A 37 -25.65 15.85 7.75
C SER A 37 -25.37 17.29 8.22
N ALA A 38 -26.30 18.22 8.00
CA ALA A 38 -26.17 19.59 8.46
C ALA A 38 -26.08 19.69 10.00
N ILE A 39 -26.87 18.89 10.73
CA ILE A 39 -26.75 18.81 12.19
C ILE A 39 -25.35 18.34 12.61
N LEU A 40 -24.76 17.36 11.92
CA LEU A 40 -23.42 16.85 12.25
C LEU A 40 -22.27 17.77 11.81
N GLN A 41 -22.51 18.74 10.93
CA GLN A 41 -21.55 19.81 10.65
C GLN A 41 -21.54 20.84 11.80
N ASP A 42 -22.71 21.19 12.32
CA ASP A 42 -22.85 22.13 13.45
C ASP A 42 -22.51 21.46 14.80
N TYR A 43 -22.87 20.18 14.96
CA TYR A 43 -22.76 19.38 16.19
C TYR A 43 -22.20 17.98 15.88
N PRO A 44 -20.88 17.83 15.69
CA PRO A 44 -20.24 16.57 15.28
C PRO A 44 -20.42 15.40 16.25
N ASP A 45 -20.75 15.69 17.51
CA ASP A 45 -20.87 14.72 18.59
C ASP A 45 -22.34 14.50 19.04
N ASP A 46 -23.34 14.86 18.22
CA ASP A 46 -24.74 14.53 18.53
C ASP A 46 -25.05 13.05 18.23
N VAL A 47 -25.18 12.25 19.30
CA VAL A 47 -25.38 10.79 19.26
C VAL A 47 -26.59 10.39 18.40
N ASP A 48 -27.73 11.07 18.54
CA ASP A 48 -28.93 10.72 17.78
C ASP A 48 -28.78 10.97 16.27
N SER A 49 -28.08 12.03 15.88
CA SER A 49 -27.85 12.34 14.46
C SER A 49 -26.81 11.41 13.86
N LEU A 50 -25.80 11.00 14.64
CA LEU A 50 -24.88 9.92 14.26
C LEU A 50 -25.65 8.61 14.04
N VAL A 51 -26.56 8.24 14.95
CA VAL A 51 -27.40 7.05 14.79
C VAL A 51 -28.30 7.15 13.56
N ALA A 52 -28.94 8.30 13.32
CA ALA A 52 -29.81 8.50 12.17
C ALA A 52 -29.04 8.34 10.85
N MET A 53 -27.84 8.91 10.75
CA MET A 53 -26.97 8.73 9.58
C MET A 53 -26.50 7.27 9.46
N GLY A 54 -26.15 6.61 10.56
CA GLY A 54 -25.80 5.19 10.57
C GLY A 54 -26.93 4.32 10.01
N ASN A 55 -28.18 4.58 10.43
CA ASN A 55 -29.36 3.86 9.94
C ASN A 55 -29.61 4.10 8.45
N LEU A 56 -29.40 5.33 7.97
CA LEU A 56 -29.53 5.67 6.55
C LEU A 56 -28.48 4.94 5.70
N TYR A 57 -27.23 4.91 6.14
CA TYR A 57 -26.18 4.13 5.46
C TYR A 57 -26.46 2.62 5.50
N LEU A 58 -27.00 2.10 6.61
CA LEU A 58 -27.36 0.70 6.72
C LEU A 58 -28.51 0.33 5.78
N ALA A 59 -29.51 1.21 5.64
CA ALA A 59 -30.61 1.05 4.70
C ALA A 59 -30.15 1.12 3.22
N ALA A 60 -29.04 1.82 2.96
CA ALA A 60 -28.40 1.88 1.64
C ALA A 60 -27.52 0.65 1.33
N GLY A 61 -27.42 -0.33 2.23
CA GLY A 61 -26.53 -1.48 2.11
C GLY A 61 -25.07 -1.18 2.45
N GLU A 62 -24.75 0.01 2.96
CA GLU A 62 -23.39 0.41 3.33
C GLU A 62 -23.09 0.15 4.80
N GLY A 63 -23.07 -1.13 5.18
CA GLY A 63 -22.79 -1.56 6.56
C GLY A 63 -21.48 -1.00 7.13
N GLY A 64 -20.44 -0.88 6.29
CA GLY A 64 -19.15 -0.31 6.69
C GLY A 64 -19.22 1.17 7.09
N GLN A 65 -19.97 2.01 6.35
CA GLN A 65 -20.14 3.42 6.71
C GLN A 65 -21.10 3.58 7.89
N ALA A 66 -22.18 2.80 7.92
CA ALA A 66 -23.12 2.78 9.04
C ALA A 66 -22.41 2.52 10.37
N ARG A 67 -21.51 1.53 10.38
CA ARG A 67 -20.70 1.18 11.54
C ARG A 67 -19.84 2.33 12.04
N ARG A 68 -19.24 3.13 11.16
CA ARG A 68 -18.40 4.27 11.57
C ARG A 68 -19.20 5.32 12.33
N PHE A 69 -20.43 5.58 11.91
CA PHE A 69 -21.35 6.44 12.65
C PHE A 69 -21.75 5.82 14.00
N TYR A 70 -22.04 4.52 14.04
CA TYR A 70 -22.39 3.84 15.30
C TYR A 70 -21.22 3.72 16.28
N GLU A 71 -19.98 3.52 15.82
CA GLU A 71 -18.78 3.48 16.66
C GLU A 71 -18.48 4.85 17.24
N ARG A 72 -18.65 5.93 16.47
CA ARG A 72 -18.55 7.30 16.99
C ARG A 72 -19.65 7.58 18.02
N ALA A 73 -20.88 7.15 17.76
CA ALA A 73 -21.99 7.28 18.70
C ALA A 73 -21.76 6.46 19.99
N LEU A 74 -21.21 5.25 19.89
CA LEU A 74 -20.90 4.38 21.03
C LEU A 74 -19.73 4.93 21.86
N TRP A 75 -18.76 5.59 21.23
CA TRP A 75 -17.68 6.27 21.95
C TRP A 75 -18.23 7.40 22.84
N LEU A 76 -19.29 8.08 22.39
CA LEU A 76 -19.96 9.16 23.13
C LEU A 76 -20.96 8.65 24.17
N ASP A 77 -21.59 7.49 23.92
CA ASP A 77 -22.50 6.80 24.87
C ASP A 77 -22.15 5.30 25.02
N PRO A 78 -21.13 4.94 25.82
CA PRO A 78 -20.56 3.59 25.88
C PRO A 78 -21.46 2.49 26.47
N HIS A 79 -22.57 2.88 27.13
CA HIS A 79 -23.49 1.98 27.82
C HIS A 79 -24.78 1.72 27.01
N ASN A 80 -24.84 2.23 25.79
CA ASN A 80 -26.02 2.09 24.93
C ASN A 80 -26.05 0.71 24.26
N GLU A 81 -26.83 -0.21 24.82
CA GLU A 81 -26.98 -1.58 24.29
C GLU A 81 -27.61 -1.60 22.88
N GLU A 82 -28.47 -0.63 22.55
CA GLU A 82 -29.06 -0.53 21.22
C GLU A 82 -28.00 -0.19 20.17
N LEU A 83 -27.04 0.69 20.48
CA LEU A 83 -25.91 0.97 19.59
C LEU A 83 -25.04 -0.28 19.35
N ARG A 84 -24.79 -1.08 20.39
CA ARG A 84 -24.05 -2.35 20.24
C ARG A 84 -24.79 -3.31 19.30
N ARG A 85 -26.11 -3.41 19.45
CA ARG A 85 -26.95 -4.24 18.58
C ARG A 85 -26.99 -3.73 17.14
N GLN A 86 -27.00 -2.41 16.91
CA GLN A 86 -26.93 -1.82 15.57
C GLN A 86 -25.55 -2.04 14.92
N ILE A 87 -24.47 -2.02 15.70
CA ILE A 87 -23.12 -2.40 15.24
C ILE A 87 -23.08 -3.89 14.87
N GLU A 88 -23.65 -4.77 15.69
CA GLU A 88 -23.77 -6.21 15.40
C GLU A 88 -24.62 -6.49 14.15
N LYS A 89 -25.67 -5.70 13.92
CA LYS A 89 -26.48 -5.77 12.69
C LYS A 89 -25.71 -5.26 11.47
N ALA A 90 -24.87 -4.24 11.64
CA ALA A 90 -23.93 -3.77 10.62
C ALA A 90 -22.73 -4.72 10.41
N TRP A 91 -22.58 -5.75 11.27
CA TRP A 91 -21.44 -6.68 11.32
C TRP A 91 -21.52 -7.82 10.29
N SER A 92 -22.64 -7.97 9.56
CA SER A 92 -22.81 -9.09 8.63
C SER A 92 -22.05 -8.96 7.32
N GLU A 93 -21.54 -7.78 6.95
CA GLU A 93 -20.80 -7.60 5.69
C GLU A 93 -19.67 -6.57 5.84
N SER A 94 -18.43 -7.05 5.75
CA SER A 94 -17.18 -6.32 5.56
C SER A 94 -16.53 -5.63 6.78
N TRP A 95 -15.25 -5.95 6.99
CA TRP A 95 -14.38 -5.44 8.04
C TRP A 95 -13.39 -4.44 7.43
N ASN A 96 -13.46 -3.16 7.82
CA ASN A 96 -12.30 -2.27 7.98
C ASN A 96 -12.73 -0.88 8.49
N LEU A 97 -11.78 -0.19 9.15
CA LEU A 97 -11.64 1.25 9.39
C LEU A 97 -11.94 1.84 10.78
N GLN A 98 -10.89 2.40 11.40
CA GLN A 98 -10.94 3.59 12.26
C GLN A 98 -9.95 4.66 11.75
N ASN A 99 -10.32 5.93 11.94
CA ASN A 99 -9.63 7.19 11.58
C ASN A 99 -9.76 7.71 10.13
N GLN A 100 -10.94 7.58 9.52
CA GLN A 100 -11.37 8.46 8.44
C GLN A 100 -12.46 9.43 8.96
N PRO A 101 -12.61 10.65 8.41
CA PRO A 101 -13.71 11.56 8.76
C PRO A 101 -15.05 10.94 8.37
N LEU A 102 -16.08 11.09 9.23
CA LEU A 102 -17.42 10.56 8.95
C LEU A 102 -17.89 11.05 7.57
N PRO A 103 -18.48 10.18 6.73
CA PRO A 103 -18.88 10.56 5.38
C PRO A 103 -20.18 11.37 5.41
N ASN A 104 -20.12 12.59 5.92
CA ASN A 104 -21.26 13.50 6.07
C ASN A 104 -21.11 14.78 5.24
N ASP A 105 -20.12 14.87 4.36
CA ASP A 105 -19.99 15.99 3.42
C ASP A 105 -21.05 15.91 2.31
N PRO A 106 -21.37 17.04 1.64
CA PRO A 106 -22.42 17.11 0.64
C PRO A 106 -22.25 16.13 -0.54
N VAL A 107 -21.02 15.78 -0.91
CA VAL A 107 -20.74 14.87 -2.04
C VAL A 107 -21.05 13.43 -1.64
N LEU A 108 -20.63 13.00 -0.45
CA LEU A 108 -20.92 11.66 0.06
C LEU A 108 -22.40 11.48 0.42
N VAL A 109 -23.06 12.52 0.95
CA VAL A 109 -24.52 12.52 1.12
C VAL A 109 -25.23 12.39 -0.23
N GLY A 110 -24.73 13.06 -1.28
CA GLY A 110 -25.25 12.89 -2.64
C GLY A 110 -25.18 11.44 -3.15
N ARG A 111 -24.08 10.73 -2.89
CA ARG A 111 -23.92 9.30 -3.24
C ARG A 111 -24.85 8.39 -2.43
N LEU A 112 -25.00 8.67 -1.14
CA LEU A 112 -25.94 7.98 -0.26
C LEU A 112 -27.37 8.11 -0.80
N LEU A 113 -27.78 9.32 -1.20
CA LEU A 113 -29.11 9.57 -1.76
C LEU A 113 -29.33 8.87 -3.09
N GLN A 114 -28.33 8.87 -3.98
CA GLN A 114 -28.39 8.15 -5.25
C GLN A 114 -28.67 6.65 -5.07
N ARG A 115 -28.09 6.04 -4.03
CA ARG A 115 -28.29 4.61 -3.72
C ARG A 115 -29.64 4.35 -3.05
N LEU A 116 -30.07 5.24 -2.14
CA LEU A 116 -31.34 5.11 -1.44
C LEU A 116 -32.55 5.36 -2.33
N THR A 117 -32.45 6.27 -3.31
CA THR A 117 -33.59 6.67 -4.16
C THR A 117 -33.50 6.13 -5.60
N GLY A 118 -32.36 5.53 -5.97
CA GLY A 118 -32.12 4.95 -7.29
C GLY A 118 -32.13 5.97 -8.43
N ARG A 119 -32.17 7.28 -8.13
CA ARG A 119 -32.21 8.34 -9.13
C ARG A 119 -30.79 8.81 -9.46
N ARG A 120 -30.45 8.71 -10.74
CA ARG A 120 -29.26 9.30 -11.36
C ARG A 120 -29.33 10.81 -11.13
N LYS A 121 -28.31 11.42 -10.49
CA LYS A 121 -28.23 12.88 -10.42
C LYS A 121 -28.01 13.38 -11.85
N GLU A 122 -28.98 14.10 -12.41
CA GLU A 122 -28.77 14.92 -13.61
C GLU A 122 -27.63 15.90 -13.31
N ILE A 123 -26.71 16.11 -14.24
CA ILE A 123 -25.62 17.07 -14.05
C ILE A 123 -26.26 18.44 -13.82
N ASP A 124 -26.10 18.96 -12.61
CA ASP A 124 -26.77 20.16 -12.14
C ASP A 124 -26.23 21.40 -12.88
N GLU A 125 -27.05 22.43 -13.05
CA GLU A 125 -26.62 23.67 -13.70
C GLU A 125 -25.45 24.32 -12.95
N ASP A 126 -25.37 24.15 -11.64
CA ASP A 126 -24.26 24.64 -10.82
C ASP A 126 -22.92 23.95 -11.14
N ASP A 127 -22.95 22.65 -11.43
CA ASP A 127 -21.76 21.88 -11.81
C ASP A 127 -21.30 22.29 -13.23
N LEU A 128 -22.25 22.55 -14.14
CA LEU A 128 -21.98 23.11 -15.47
C LEU A 128 -21.39 24.52 -15.38
N ASN A 129 -21.94 25.38 -14.52
CA ASN A 129 -21.45 26.74 -14.31
C ASN A 129 -20.04 26.75 -13.69
N ARG A 130 -19.76 25.85 -12.75
CA ARG A 130 -18.42 25.67 -12.18
C ARG A 130 -17.42 25.21 -13.24
N ALA A 131 -17.79 24.23 -14.06
CA ALA A 131 -16.98 23.75 -15.17
C ALA A 131 -16.66 24.85 -16.19
N ALA A 132 -17.68 25.63 -16.58
CA ALA A 132 -17.52 26.76 -17.48
C ALA A 132 -16.61 27.85 -16.90
N GLY A 133 -16.73 28.14 -15.59
CA GLY A 133 -15.89 29.13 -14.91
C GLY A 133 -14.41 28.73 -14.79
N ILE A 134 -14.12 27.43 -14.69
CA ILE A 134 -12.75 26.91 -14.71
C ILE A 134 -12.18 26.95 -16.12
N LEU A 135 -12.93 26.49 -17.13
CA LEU A 135 -12.53 26.60 -18.54
C LEU A 135 -12.23 28.04 -18.94
N TYR A 136 -13.10 28.97 -18.55
CA TYR A 136 -12.91 30.38 -18.84
C TYR A 136 -11.59 30.90 -18.25
N ARG A 137 -11.27 30.54 -17.00
CA ARG A 137 -10.01 30.93 -16.36
C ARG A 137 -8.79 30.32 -17.05
N ILE A 138 -8.85 29.04 -17.42
CA ILE A 138 -7.76 28.36 -18.14
C ILE A 138 -7.50 29.02 -19.50
N LEU A 139 -8.56 29.32 -20.26
CA LEU A 139 -8.45 29.94 -21.59
C LEU A 139 -7.89 31.36 -21.56
N HIS A 140 -8.03 32.06 -20.43
CA HIS A 140 -7.58 33.44 -20.26
C HIS A 140 -6.36 33.58 -19.33
N ALA A 141 -5.76 32.46 -18.89
CA ALA A 141 -4.55 32.47 -18.06
C ALA A 141 -3.29 32.73 -18.90
N GLU A 142 -2.31 33.44 -18.33
CA GLU A 142 -1.01 33.67 -18.99
C GLU A 142 -0.21 32.36 -19.18
N ASN A 143 -0.44 31.36 -18.34
CA ASN A 143 0.12 30.01 -18.48
C ASN A 143 -0.93 28.92 -18.18
N PRO A 144 -1.69 28.49 -19.19
CA PRO A 144 -2.78 27.51 -19.04
C PRO A 144 -2.31 26.15 -18.49
N ALA A 145 -1.10 25.72 -18.84
CA ALA A 145 -0.57 24.42 -18.38
C ALA A 145 -0.30 24.39 -16.88
N ARG A 146 0.10 25.52 -16.29
CA ARG A 146 0.32 25.64 -14.85
C ARG A 146 -0.99 25.67 -14.07
N GLU A 147 -1.99 26.39 -14.57
CA GLU A 147 -3.34 26.42 -13.97
C GLU A 147 -4.02 25.05 -13.99
N ILE A 148 -3.77 24.25 -15.03
CA ILE A 148 -4.20 22.84 -15.09
C ILE A 148 -3.46 22.01 -14.04
N ALA A 149 -2.13 22.13 -13.96
CA ALA A 149 -1.32 21.32 -13.04
C ALA A 149 -1.61 21.58 -11.55
N GLU A 150 -1.93 22.82 -11.18
CA GLU A 150 -2.28 23.19 -9.80
C GLU A 150 -3.70 22.75 -9.39
N ARG A 151 -4.55 22.31 -10.34
CA ARG A 151 -5.95 21.92 -10.10
C ARG A 151 -6.33 20.54 -10.66
N LEU A 152 -5.35 19.66 -10.85
CA LEU A 152 -5.57 18.31 -11.39
C LEU A 152 -6.64 17.53 -10.58
N ASP A 153 -6.64 17.65 -9.26
CA ASP A 153 -7.61 16.95 -8.39
C ASP A 153 -9.05 17.48 -8.58
N GLU A 154 -9.24 18.77 -8.85
CA GLU A 154 -10.56 19.38 -9.13
C GLU A 154 -11.06 19.05 -10.55
N MET A 155 -10.15 18.72 -11.48
CA MET A 155 -10.50 18.43 -12.87
C MET A 155 -11.15 17.05 -13.03
N ASP A 156 -10.73 16.05 -12.24
CA ASP A 156 -11.34 14.71 -12.25
C ASP A 156 -12.81 14.75 -11.81
N GLU A 157 -13.17 15.66 -10.90
CA GLU A 157 -14.54 15.84 -10.41
C GLU A 157 -15.46 16.53 -11.43
N ILE A 158 -14.90 17.38 -12.29
CA ILE A 158 -15.65 18.28 -13.18
C ILE A 158 -15.64 17.78 -14.64
N LEU A 159 -14.80 16.81 -14.96
CA LEU A 159 -14.70 16.16 -16.27
C LEU A 159 -16.05 15.72 -16.87
N PRO A 160 -17.00 15.13 -16.10
CA PRO A 160 -18.31 14.77 -16.64
C PRO A 160 -19.13 15.99 -17.08
N ALA A 161 -19.07 17.10 -16.33
CA ALA A 161 -19.74 18.35 -16.68
C ALA A 161 -19.08 19.03 -17.89
N LEU A 162 -17.76 18.95 -18.03
CA LEU A 162 -17.04 19.46 -19.21
C LEU A 162 -17.40 18.70 -20.49
N LEU A 163 -17.53 17.37 -20.42
CA LEU A 163 -17.98 16.55 -21.55
C LEU A 163 -19.43 16.90 -21.94
N GLU A 164 -20.30 17.10 -20.95
CA GLU A 164 -21.69 17.49 -21.17
C GLU A 164 -21.82 18.87 -21.84
N ILE A 165 -21.03 19.86 -21.42
CA ILE A 165 -20.98 21.18 -22.08
C ILE A 165 -20.58 21.03 -23.55
N ASN A 166 -19.57 20.22 -23.85
CA ASN A 166 -19.11 20.02 -25.22
C ASN A 166 -20.11 19.24 -26.08
N ILE A 167 -20.85 18.28 -25.50
CA ILE A 167 -21.94 17.56 -26.18
C ILE A 167 -23.07 18.54 -26.53
N ARG A 168 -23.50 19.38 -25.59
CA ARG A 168 -24.54 20.41 -25.83
C ARG A 168 -24.10 21.41 -26.89
N GLN A 169 -22.84 21.83 -26.87
CA GLN A 169 -22.29 22.72 -27.89
C GLN A 169 -22.29 22.06 -29.28
N ALA A 170 -21.85 20.80 -29.39
CA ALA A 170 -21.86 20.05 -30.65
C ALA A 170 -23.29 19.85 -31.21
N GLN A 171 -24.29 19.69 -30.33
CA GLN A 171 -25.71 19.65 -30.71
C GLN A 171 -26.20 20.98 -31.27
N VAL A 172 -25.87 22.10 -30.61
CA VAL A 172 -26.22 23.45 -31.06
C VAL A 172 -25.56 23.77 -32.39
N ASP A 173 -24.31 23.33 -32.58
CA ASP A 173 -23.53 23.53 -33.80
C ASP A 173 -23.94 22.55 -34.94
N GLY A 174 -24.87 21.64 -34.67
CA GLY A 174 -25.38 20.66 -35.64
C GLY A 174 -24.34 19.61 -36.06
N ASN A 175 -23.27 19.43 -35.28
CA ASN A 175 -22.18 18.53 -35.61
C ASN A 175 -22.40 17.14 -34.99
N VAL A 176 -23.20 16.34 -35.70
CA VAL A 176 -23.64 15.00 -35.27
C VAL A 176 -22.46 14.04 -35.07
N GLU A 177 -21.38 14.17 -35.84
CA GLU A 177 -20.19 13.31 -35.71
C GLU A 177 -19.42 13.59 -34.42
N ILE A 178 -19.24 14.86 -34.07
CA ILE A 178 -18.57 15.26 -32.83
C ILE A 178 -19.45 14.91 -31.63
N GLU A 179 -20.77 15.12 -31.72
CA GLU A 179 -21.70 14.71 -30.67
C GLU A 179 -21.60 13.19 -30.40
N GLN A 180 -21.62 12.37 -31.45
CA GLN A 180 -21.50 10.92 -31.32
C GLN A 180 -20.14 10.50 -30.75
N ALA A 181 -19.04 11.13 -31.19
CA ALA A 181 -17.71 10.86 -30.67
C ALA A 181 -17.57 11.24 -29.19
N LEU A 182 -18.13 12.38 -28.77
CA LEU A 182 -18.11 12.82 -27.38
C LEU A 182 -19.00 11.94 -26.49
N ARG A 183 -20.17 11.48 -26.98
CA ARG A 183 -21.02 10.52 -26.28
C ARG A 183 -20.34 9.15 -26.15
N ALA A 184 -19.64 8.70 -27.19
CA ALA A 184 -18.85 7.47 -27.14
C ALA A 184 -17.67 7.58 -26.17
N LEU A 185 -16.98 8.73 -26.13
CA LEU A 185 -15.92 9.02 -25.17
C LEU A 185 -16.45 9.10 -23.74
N GLN A 186 -17.59 9.76 -23.53
CA GLN A 186 -18.29 9.80 -22.23
C GLN A 186 -18.65 8.39 -21.77
N SER A 187 -19.17 7.55 -22.67
CA SER A 187 -19.43 6.14 -22.37
C SER A 187 -18.14 5.38 -22.05
N ALA A 188 -17.06 5.56 -22.81
CA ALA A 188 -15.80 4.86 -22.62
C ALA A 188 -15.09 5.26 -21.32
N ILE A 189 -15.10 6.54 -20.96
CA ILE A 189 -14.58 7.03 -19.68
C ILE A 189 -15.43 6.51 -18.52
N GLN A 190 -16.76 6.48 -18.66
CA GLN A 190 -17.64 5.87 -17.66
C GLN A 190 -17.41 4.35 -17.56
N THR A 191 -17.15 3.65 -18.66
CA THR A 191 -16.77 2.24 -18.65
C THR A 191 -15.39 2.06 -18.00
N GLN A 192 -14.41 2.92 -18.25
CA GLN A 192 -13.09 2.87 -17.58
C GLN A 192 -13.15 3.21 -16.09
N MET A 193 -14.03 4.13 -15.68
CA MET A 193 -14.28 4.44 -14.28
C MET A 193 -15.02 3.28 -13.61
N ALA A 194 -16.00 2.68 -14.28
CA ALA A 194 -16.65 1.46 -13.85
C ALA A 194 -15.71 0.23 -13.88
N GLU A 195 -14.71 0.19 -14.77
CA GLU A 195 -13.68 -0.85 -14.86
C GLU A 195 -12.55 -0.62 -13.84
N ARG A 196 -12.30 0.62 -13.40
CA ARG A 196 -11.51 0.89 -12.18
C ARG A 196 -12.24 0.40 -10.94
N ASP A 197 -13.57 0.53 -10.90
CA ASP A 197 -14.42 -0.05 -9.86
C ASP A 197 -14.58 -1.58 -10.00
N GLN A 198 -14.50 -2.18 -11.20
CA GLN A 198 -14.47 -3.63 -11.44
C GLN A 198 -13.05 -4.24 -11.38
N SER A 199 -11.98 -3.45 -11.50
CA SER A 199 -10.63 -3.86 -11.11
C SER A 199 -10.48 -3.91 -9.58
N ALA A 200 -11.40 -3.26 -8.85
CA ALA A 200 -11.62 -3.47 -7.42
C ALA A 200 -12.66 -4.58 -7.13
N ALA A 201 -13.41 -5.03 -8.13
CA ALA A 201 -14.35 -6.14 -8.05
C ALA A 201 -14.13 -7.13 -9.20
N CYS A 202 -13.16 -8.03 -9.04
CA CYS A 202 -12.99 -9.20 -9.92
C CYS A 202 -14.35 -9.81 -10.29
N PRO A 203 -14.56 -10.27 -11.54
CA PRO A 203 -15.73 -11.06 -11.85
C PRO A 203 -15.70 -12.32 -10.98
N GLU A 204 -16.74 -12.50 -10.18
CA GLU A 204 -17.08 -13.73 -9.48
C GLU A 204 -17.38 -14.83 -10.51
N GLU A 205 -16.34 -15.41 -11.11
CA GLU A 205 -16.43 -16.79 -11.60
C GLU A 205 -16.36 -17.69 -10.37
N ASP A 206 -17.54 -18.15 -9.94
CA ASP A 206 -17.77 -19.17 -8.92
C ASP A 206 -16.84 -19.08 -7.70
N ALA A 207 -17.22 -18.21 -6.76
CA ALA A 207 -16.80 -18.31 -5.37
C ALA A 207 -17.36 -19.61 -4.75
N GLN A 208 -16.80 -20.75 -5.14
CA GLN A 208 -16.68 -21.89 -4.24
C GLN A 208 -15.97 -21.37 -3.00
N LYS A 209 -16.70 -21.27 -1.88
CA LYS A 209 -16.15 -20.97 -0.56
C LYS A 209 -14.84 -21.72 -0.38
N LEU A 210 -13.75 -20.96 -0.34
CA LEU A 210 -12.41 -21.49 -0.19
C LEU A 210 -12.27 -22.18 1.17
N SER A 211 -12.19 -23.50 1.15
CA SER A 211 -11.87 -24.33 2.30
C SER A 211 -10.35 -24.37 2.46
N PHE A 212 -9.78 -23.34 3.10
CA PHE A 212 -8.33 -23.22 3.32
C PHE A 212 -7.76 -24.23 4.35
N THR A 213 -8.62 -24.97 5.06
CA THR A 213 -8.31 -25.69 6.30
C THR A 213 -7.62 -27.06 6.15
N GLN A 214 -7.08 -27.41 4.98
CA GLN A 214 -6.54 -28.77 4.73
C GLN A 214 -5.20 -28.86 4.00
N TRP A 215 -4.55 -27.75 3.63
CA TRP A 215 -3.27 -27.85 2.89
C TRP A 215 -2.14 -28.38 3.77
N LYS A 216 -1.40 -29.38 3.27
CA LYS A 216 -0.09 -29.81 3.79
C LYS A 216 1.00 -29.15 2.94
N VAL A 217 1.66 -28.13 3.48
CA VAL A 217 2.69 -27.36 2.77
C VAL A 217 4.07 -27.77 3.28
N LEU A 218 4.97 -28.12 2.36
CA LEU A 218 6.39 -28.32 2.65
C LEU A 218 7.13 -27.00 2.44
N LEU A 219 7.44 -26.28 3.52
CA LEU A 219 8.21 -25.04 3.49
C LEU A 219 9.68 -25.33 3.77
N LEU A 220 10.51 -25.28 2.73
CA LEU A 220 11.93 -25.56 2.85
C LEU A 220 12.67 -24.42 3.55
N GLU A 221 13.60 -24.76 4.44
CA GLU A 221 14.44 -23.78 5.11
C GLU A 221 15.52 -23.23 4.17
N SER A 222 15.75 -21.92 4.23
CA SER A 222 16.83 -21.23 3.54
C SER A 222 17.32 -20.03 4.37
N GLU A 223 18.56 -19.60 4.12
CA GLU A 223 19.06 -18.33 4.65
C GLU A 223 18.33 -17.16 3.98
N ALA A 224 17.95 -16.17 4.80
CA ALA A 224 17.32 -14.93 4.33
C ALA A 224 18.37 -13.96 3.78
N PHE A 225 18.09 -13.35 2.64
CA PHE A 225 18.90 -12.30 2.04
C PHE A 225 18.71 -11.00 2.83
N GLY A 226 19.67 -10.73 3.71
CA GLY A 226 19.70 -9.45 4.42
C GLY A 226 18.65 -9.35 5.52
N ARG A 227 17.64 -8.49 5.34
CA ARG A 227 16.55 -8.27 6.32
C ARG A 227 15.19 -8.75 5.84
N ALA A 228 15.12 -9.42 4.69
CA ALA A 228 13.86 -9.93 4.16
C ALA A 228 13.16 -10.85 5.19
N ASN A 229 11.85 -10.65 5.37
CA ASN A 229 11.02 -11.49 6.25
C ASN A 229 9.79 -12.04 5.51
N ARG A 230 9.98 -12.37 4.23
CA ARG A 230 8.91 -12.83 3.34
C ARG A 230 8.35 -14.18 3.78
N MET A 231 9.24 -15.09 4.16
CA MET A 231 8.85 -16.42 4.63
C MET A 231 8.13 -16.38 5.97
N GLY A 232 8.49 -15.47 6.88
CA GLY A 232 7.74 -15.30 8.13
C GLY A 232 6.30 -14.83 7.88
N LEU A 233 6.09 -13.90 6.94
CA LEU A 233 4.75 -13.45 6.53
C LEU A 233 3.95 -14.56 5.85
N LEU A 234 4.58 -15.31 4.94
CA LEU A 234 3.96 -16.45 4.27
C LEU A 234 3.55 -17.54 5.27
N GLU A 235 4.43 -17.86 6.22
CA GLU A 235 4.12 -18.86 7.23
C GLU A 235 2.96 -18.41 8.13
N ALA A 236 2.94 -17.15 8.55
CA ALA A 236 1.82 -16.60 9.31
C ALA A 236 0.50 -16.68 8.52
N ALA A 237 0.54 -16.38 7.22
CA ALA A 237 -0.61 -16.52 6.32
C ALA A 237 -1.12 -17.97 6.24
N LEU A 238 -0.20 -18.94 6.10
CA LEU A 238 -0.52 -20.37 6.07
C LEU A 238 -1.13 -20.85 7.39
N GLN A 239 -0.56 -20.43 8.53
CA GLN A 239 -1.07 -20.79 9.85
C GLN A 239 -2.47 -20.22 10.10
N GLN A 240 -2.72 -18.96 9.72
CA GLN A 240 -4.05 -18.34 9.82
C GLN A 240 -5.10 -19.04 8.95
N ALA A 241 -4.67 -19.55 7.79
CA ALA A 241 -5.49 -20.36 6.90
C ALA A 241 -5.77 -21.79 7.44
N GLY A 242 -5.09 -22.22 8.50
CA GLY A 242 -5.21 -23.56 9.08
C GLY A 242 -4.42 -24.63 8.31
N ALA A 243 -3.43 -24.24 7.51
CA ALA A 243 -2.54 -25.17 6.81
C ALA A 243 -1.55 -25.85 7.78
N VAL A 244 -1.20 -27.10 7.47
CA VAL A 244 -0.15 -27.84 8.18
C VAL A 244 1.17 -27.59 7.46
N VAL A 245 2.12 -26.96 8.15
CA VAL A 245 3.45 -26.64 7.60
C VAL A 245 4.47 -27.65 8.10
N GLU A 246 5.08 -28.39 7.17
CA GLU A 246 6.24 -29.27 7.40
C GLU A 246 7.51 -28.57 6.89
N ARG A 247 8.63 -28.70 7.61
CA ARG A 247 9.92 -28.10 7.22
C ARG A 247 10.95 -29.14 6.80
N SER A 248 10.76 -30.39 7.23
CA SER A 248 11.70 -31.47 6.99
C SER A 248 11.38 -32.22 5.70
N LEU A 249 12.15 -31.93 4.65
CA LEU A 249 12.11 -32.67 3.39
C LEU A 249 12.37 -34.17 3.60
N SER A 250 13.30 -34.53 4.49
CA SER A 250 13.63 -35.94 4.77
C SER A 250 12.48 -36.67 5.46
N GLN A 251 11.81 -36.04 6.42
CA GLN A 251 10.65 -36.61 7.09
C GLN A 251 9.47 -36.77 6.12
N CYS A 252 9.20 -35.76 5.30
CA CYS A 252 8.15 -35.82 4.29
C CYS A 252 8.36 -36.99 3.31
N LEU A 253 9.60 -37.23 2.87
CA LEU A 253 9.94 -38.35 1.99
C LEU A 253 9.86 -39.73 2.69
N GLN A 254 10.02 -39.79 4.01
CA GLN A 254 9.94 -41.03 4.79
C GLN A 254 8.50 -41.43 5.11
N GLU A 255 7.65 -40.47 5.46
CA GLU A 255 6.22 -40.70 5.78
C GLU A 255 5.41 -41.15 4.55
N GLY A 256 5.91 -40.89 3.33
CA GLY A 256 5.26 -41.28 2.09
C GLY A 256 3.99 -40.49 1.74
N GLN A 257 3.57 -39.55 2.60
CA GLN A 257 2.52 -38.59 2.29
C GLN A 257 3.07 -37.42 1.48
N GLN A 258 2.52 -37.24 0.28
CA GLN A 258 2.86 -36.11 -0.58
C GLN A 258 2.27 -34.81 -0.01
N PRO A 259 3.04 -33.71 0.04
CA PRO A 259 2.49 -32.41 0.35
C PRO A 259 1.63 -31.91 -0.83
N ASP A 260 0.73 -30.99 -0.53
CA ASP A 260 -0.09 -30.31 -1.54
C ASP A 260 0.70 -29.24 -2.30
N LEU A 261 1.76 -28.70 -1.69
CA LEU A 261 2.61 -27.66 -2.24
C LEU A 261 4.01 -27.70 -1.61
N ILE A 262 5.03 -27.44 -2.43
CA ILE A 262 6.40 -27.15 -1.97
C ILE A 262 6.62 -25.64 -2.09
N VAL A 263 7.11 -25.03 -1.02
CA VAL A 263 7.62 -23.66 -1.03
C VAL A 263 9.13 -23.71 -0.83
N ALA A 264 9.87 -23.20 -1.82
CA ALA A 264 11.32 -23.18 -1.83
C ALA A 264 11.85 -21.73 -1.88
N PRO A 265 12.13 -21.09 -0.74
CA PRO A 265 12.79 -19.79 -0.71
C PRO A 265 14.26 -19.93 -1.12
N ASN A 266 14.74 -19.04 -1.98
CA ASN A 266 16.14 -18.95 -2.44
C ASN A 266 16.79 -20.34 -2.65
N PRO A 267 16.21 -21.21 -3.49
CA PRO A 267 16.52 -22.64 -3.53
C PRO A 267 18.00 -22.95 -3.84
N HIS A 268 18.71 -21.99 -4.43
CA HIS A 268 20.14 -22.08 -4.68
C HIS A 268 21.00 -22.05 -3.44
N LEU A 269 20.52 -21.53 -2.31
CA LEU A 269 21.29 -21.49 -1.05
C LEU A 269 21.39 -22.86 -0.38
N ARG A 270 20.46 -23.77 -0.70
CA ARG A 270 20.42 -25.17 -0.24
C ARG A 270 20.38 -26.13 -1.44
N PRO A 271 21.44 -26.19 -2.27
CA PRO A 271 21.46 -27.03 -3.46
C PRO A 271 21.27 -28.53 -3.16
N GLU A 272 21.55 -28.95 -1.92
CA GLU A 272 21.27 -30.31 -1.41
C GLU A 272 19.78 -30.69 -1.47
N ASN A 273 18.85 -29.72 -1.42
CA ASN A 273 17.41 -29.99 -1.47
C ASN A 273 16.91 -30.27 -2.89
N LEU A 274 17.70 -29.95 -3.93
CA LEU A 274 17.26 -30.02 -5.32
C LEU A 274 16.78 -31.42 -5.74
N GLU A 275 17.48 -32.48 -5.30
CA GLU A 275 17.09 -33.86 -5.64
C GLU A 275 15.70 -34.21 -5.08
N GLY A 276 15.39 -33.77 -3.86
CA GLY A 276 14.07 -33.98 -3.27
C GLY A 276 12.98 -33.13 -3.93
N ILE A 277 13.30 -31.88 -4.31
CA ILE A 277 12.38 -31.02 -5.09
C ILE A 277 12.05 -31.70 -6.43
N VAL A 278 13.06 -32.15 -7.17
CA VAL A 278 12.89 -32.87 -8.45
C VAL A 278 12.04 -34.12 -8.27
N ARG A 279 12.27 -34.88 -7.20
CA ARG A 279 11.50 -36.09 -6.91
C ARG A 279 10.02 -35.79 -6.64
N LEU A 280 9.71 -34.79 -5.81
CA LEU A 280 8.32 -34.45 -5.47
C LEU A 280 7.59 -33.78 -6.63
N THR A 281 8.25 -32.89 -7.37
CA THR A 281 7.70 -32.30 -8.60
C THR A 281 7.47 -33.36 -9.68
N GLY A 282 8.35 -34.37 -9.78
CA GLY A 282 8.13 -35.54 -10.64
C GLY A 282 6.95 -36.43 -10.23
N LEU A 283 6.52 -36.39 -8.96
CA LEU A 283 5.26 -36.97 -8.48
C LEU A 283 4.06 -36.01 -8.69
N GLY A 284 4.31 -34.84 -9.26
CA GLY A 284 3.33 -33.82 -9.57
C GLY A 284 3.07 -32.83 -8.45
N VAL A 285 3.82 -32.84 -7.35
CA VAL A 285 3.60 -31.83 -6.30
C VAL A 285 3.99 -30.45 -6.84
N PRO A 286 3.12 -29.42 -6.76
CA PRO A 286 3.44 -28.10 -7.27
C PRO A 286 4.60 -27.46 -6.51
N LEU A 287 5.39 -26.67 -7.21
CA LEU A 287 6.52 -25.93 -6.67
C LEU A 287 6.30 -24.43 -6.78
N LEU A 288 6.26 -23.75 -5.63
CA LEU A 288 6.44 -22.32 -5.53
C LEU A 288 7.88 -22.00 -5.15
N VAL A 289 8.55 -21.18 -5.95
CA VAL A 289 9.87 -20.62 -5.64
C VAL A 289 9.70 -19.17 -5.18
N ASP A 290 10.22 -18.82 -4.02
CA ASP A 290 10.32 -17.40 -3.62
C ASP A 290 11.75 -16.92 -3.76
N LEU A 291 11.94 -15.78 -4.44
CA LEU A 291 13.23 -15.11 -4.52
C LEU A 291 13.14 -13.78 -3.78
N GLU A 292 14.05 -13.54 -2.83
CA GLU A 292 14.00 -12.33 -2.00
C GLU A 292 14.70 -11.12 -2.65
N THR A 293 15.41 -11.33 -3.77
CA THR A 293 16.00 -10.26 -4.58
C THR A 293 16.27 -10.78 -5.99
N ASP A 294 16.76 -9.89 -6.87
CA ASP A 294 17.23 -10.25 -8.20
C ASP A 294 18.65 -10.80 -8.19
N PHE A 295 18.76 -12.11 -7.92
CA PHE A 295 20.04 -12.81 -7.91
C PHE A 295 20.71 -12.90 -9.29
N GLU A 296 19.97 -12.70 -10.39
CA GLU A 296 20.55 -12.66 -11.74
C GLU A 296 21.26 -11.33 -12.00
N GLN A 297 20.75 -10.24 -11.42
CA GLN A 297 21.36 -8.91 -11.50
C GLN A 297 22.33 -8.58 -10.36
N LEU A 298 22.36 -9.39 -9.28
CA LEU A 298 23.20 -9.15 -8.10
C LEU A 298 24.69 -9.02 -8.49
N PRO A 299 25.33 -7.86 -8.27
CA PRO A 299 26.71 -7.63 -8.70
C PRO A 299 27.70 -8.56 -8.01
N VAL A 300 28.72 -9.04 -8.74
CA VAL A 300 29.78 -9.91 -8.16
C VAL A 300 30.59 -9.21 -7.06
N ASN A 301 30.72 -7.89 -7.15
CA ASN A 301 31.39 -7.05 -6.13
C ASN A 301 30.48 -6.66 -4.97
N HIS A 302 29.19 -7.06 -4.98
CA HIS A 302 28.29 -6.81 -3.86
C HIS A 302 28.79 -7.57 -2.61
N PRO A 303 28.82 -6.97 -1.40
CA PRO A 303 29.34 -7.63 -0.19
C PRO A 303 28.69 -8.97 0.12
N LEU A 304 27.38 -9.09 -0.16
CA LEU A 304 26.59 -10.30 0.03
C LEU A 304 26.68 -11.32 -1.12
N TYR A 305 27.37 -11.03 -2.23
CA TYR A 305 27.40 -11.94 -3.40
C TYR A 305 28.06 -13.28 -3.10
N ALA A 306 29.17 -13.28 -2.34
CA ALA A 306 29.85 -14.53 -2.00
C ALA A 306 28.94 -15.46 -1.17
N GLN A 307 28.18 -14.88 -0.23
CA GLN A 307 27.28 -15.65 0.63
C GLN A 307 25.99 -16.06 -0.07
N PHE A 308 25.38 -15.18 -0.88
CA PHE A 308 24.02 -15.38 -1.39
C PHE A 308 23.88 -15.47 -2.93
N GLY A 309 24.90 -15.08 -3.67
CA GLY A 309 24.87 -15.05 -5.13
C GLY A 309 25.03 -16.42 -5.79
N LEU A 310 24.93 -16.41 -7.11
CA LEU A 310 24.96 -17.60 -7.97
C LEU A 310 26.39 -18.06 -8.36
N GLY A 311 27.41 -17.61 -7.63
CA GLY A 311 28.83 -17.74 -8.01
C GLY A 311 29.41 -19.15 -8.05
N THR A 312 28.71 -20.18 -7.53
CA THR A 312 29.18 -21.58 -7.60
C THR A 312 28.34 -22.39 -8.59
N PRO A 313 28.93 -23.40 -9.26
CA PRO A 313 28.18 -24.25 -10.21
C PRO A 313 26.97 -24.96 -9.57
N ALA A 314 27.09 -25.36 -8.30
CA ALA A 314 26.00 -25.99 -7.57
C ALA A 314 24.83 -25.03 -7.35
N ARG A 315 25.10 -23.78 -6.94
CA ARG A 315 24.08 -22.74 -6.76
C ARG A 315 23.41 -22.37 -8.08
N GLY A 316 24.20 -22.11 -9.12
CA GLY A 316 23.67 -21.78 -10.45
C GLY A 316 22.79 -22.90 -11.02
N LYS A 317 23.20 -24.16 -10.87
CA LYS A 317 22.40 -25.32 -11.30
C LYS A 317 21.09 -25.44 -10.51
N ALA A 318 21.15 -25.31 -9.18
CA ALA A 318 19.97 -25.40 -8.32
C ALA A 318 18.98 -24.27 -8.61
N TYR A 319 19.46 -23.03 -8.79
CA TYR A 319 18.65 -21.89 -9.20
C TYR A 319 17.92 -22.15 -10.52
N ALA A 320 18.68 -22.48 -11.57
CA ALA A 320 18.11 -22.66 -12.91
C ALA A 320 17.13 -23.84 -12.98
N ALA A 321 17.43 -24.95 -12.27
CA ALA A 321 16.55 -26.10 -12.20
C ALA A 321 15.27 -25.79 -11.42
N ALA A 322 15.37 -25.09 -10.29
CA ALA A 322 14.19 -24.70 -9.51
C ALA A 322 13.27 -23.76 -10.30
N LEU A 323 13.81 -22.75 -10.99
CA LEU A 323 13.00 -21.86 -11.86
C LEU A 323 12.39 -22.59 -13.06
N LEU A 324 13.00 -23.68 -13.52
CA LEU A 324 12.44 -24.51 -14.58
C LEU A 324 11.28 -25.38 -14.11
N LEU A 325 11.34 -25.85 -12.87
CA LEU A 325 10.33 -26.71 -12.27
C LEU A 325 9.20 -25.93 -11.60
N ALA A 326 9.38 -24.62 -11.37
CA ALA A 326 8.43 -23.81 -10.64
C ALA A 326 7.11 -23.61 -11.39
N ASP A 327 6.00 -23.95 -10.74
CA ASP A 327 4.65 -23.60 -11.18
C ASP A 327 4.33 -22.13 -10.90
N CYS A 328 4.99 -21.54 -9.90
CA CYS A 328 4.90 -20.14 -9.54
C CYS A 328 6.22 -19.63 -8.98
N ILE A 329 6.63 -18.42 -9.38
CA ILE A 329 7.80 -17.75 -8.80
C ILE A 329 7.34 -16.45 -8.16
N THR A 330 7.53 -16.27 -6.85
CA THR A 330 7.22 -15.03 -6.16
C THR A 330 8.45 -14.17 -5.97
N VAL A 331 8.31 -12.86 -6.22
CA VAL A 331 9.40 -11.89 -6.11
C VAL A 331 8.91 -10.57 -5.49
N PRO A 332 9.76 -9.84 -4.74
CA PRO A 332 9.42 -8.57 -4.10
C PRO A 332 9.54 -7.36 -5.02
N SER A 333 9.88 -7.55 -6.30
CA SER A 333 10.03 -6.46 -7.26
C SER A 333 9.14 -6.66 -8.48
N PRO A 334 8.33 -5.66 -8.87
CA PRO A 334 7.50 -5.77 -10.06
C PRO A 334 8.36 -5.84 -11.33
N LEU A 335 9.50 -5.13 -11.36
CA LEU A 335 10.42 -5.17 -12.51
C LEU A 335 11.04 -6.56 -12.67
N GLN A 336 11.43 -7.21 -11.57
CA GLN A 336 11.92 -8.58 -11.58
C GLN A 336 10.83 -9.55 -12.07
N ALA A 337 9.59 -9.38 -11.60
CA ALA A 337 8.47 -10.21 -12.05
C ALA A 337 8.24 -10.06 -13.57
N ASP A 338 8.29 -8.84 -14.09
CA ASP A 338 8.16 -8.55 -15.53
C ASP A 338 9.29 -9.19 -16.34
N SER A 339 10.53 -9.11 -15.86
CA SER A 339 11.70 -9.76 -16.48
C SER A 339 11.52 -11.27 -16.57
N LEU A 340 11.16 -11.92 -15.45
CA LEU A 340 10.93 -13.36 -15.40
C LEU A 340 9.76 -13.80 -16.30
N ARG A 341 8.65 -13.04 -16.31
CA ARG A 341 7.51 -13.30 -17.21
C ARG A 341 7.90 -13.17 -18.68
N SER A 342 8.71 -12.18 -19.02
CA SER A 342 9.23 -12.01 -20.38
C SER A 342 10.13 -13.17 -20.82
N ALA A 343 10.81 -13.81 -19.87
CA ALA A 343 11.56 -15.05 -20.07
C ALA A 343 10.67 -16.33 -20.08
N GLY A 344 9.35 -16.19 -20.05
CA GLY A 344 8.39 -17.31 -20.07
C GLY A 344 8.22 -18.01 -18.73
N ARG A 345 8.64 -17.39 -17.62
CA ARG A 345 8.50 -17.95 -16.26
C ARG A 345 7.19 -17.47 -15.60
N PRO A 346 6.52 -18.31 -14.80
CA PRO A 346 5.26 -17.95 -14.13
C PRO A 346 5.50 -17.08 -12.88
N ALA A 347 6.08 -15.89 -13.08
CA ALA A 347 6.42 -15.00 -11.97
C ALA A 347 5.25 -14.09 -11.54
N VAL A 348 5.12 -13.90 -10.23
CA VAL A 348 4.13 -13.08 -9.55
C VAL A 348 4.84 -12.11 -8.62
N TYR A 349 4.52 -10.82 -8.76
CA TYR A 349 4.95 -9.82 -7.80
C TYR A 349 4.16 -9.97 -6.51
N VAL A 350 4.85 -10.27 -5.41
CA VAL A 350 4.30 -10.23 -4.06
C VAL A 350 5.22 -9.30 -3.26
N PRO A 351 4.73 -8.12 -2.82
CA PRO A 351 5.54 -7.13 -2.15
C PRO A 351 6.05 -7.62 -0.79
N ASP A 352 7.08 -6.95 -0.29
CA ASP A 352 7.44 -7.09 1.11
C ASP A 352 6.39 -6.44 2.00
N GLY A 353 6.28 -7.01 3.20
CA GLY A 353 5.39 -6.52 4.24
C GLY A 353 6.09 -6.49 5.58
N TRP A 354 5.32 -6.17 6.61
CA TRP A 354 5.80 -6.18 7.99
C TRP A 354 4.72 -6.72 8.91
N THR A 355 5.10 -7.08 10.12
CA THR A 355 4.20 -7.67 11.11
C THR A 355 4.33 -6.94 12.44
N ARG A 356 3.20 -6.79 13.13
CA ARG A 356 3.14 -6.25 14.49
C ARG A 356 3.68 -7.20 15.56
N THR A 357 4.00 -8.45 15.20
CA THR A 357 4.58 -9.42 16.15
C THR A 357 5.90 -8.94 16.72
N ASN A 358 6.70 -8.20 15.95
CA ASN A 358 7.86 -7.49 16.48
C ASN A 358 7.41 -6.12 17.04
N PHE A 359 7.19 -6.07 18.35
CA PHE A 359 6.70 -4.88 19.05
C PHE A 359 7.63 -3.66 18.98
N LEU A 360 8.92 -3.85 18.66
CA LEU A 360 9.89 -2.76 18.52
C LEU A 360 9.53 -1.83 17.35
N TRP A 361 8.75 -2.30 16.38
CA TRP A 361 8.18 -1.45 15.33
C TRP A 361 7.21 -0.41 15.86
N LEU A 362 6.46 -0.73 16.93
CA LEU A 362 5.44 0.14 17.53
C LEU A 362 6.00 1.00 18.67
N GLN A 363 7.24 0.77 19.08
CA GLN A 363 7.88 1.55 20.12
C GLN A 363 8.20 2.97 19.62
N GLU A 364 7.75 3.98 20.36
CA GLU A 364 8.13 5.38 20.12
C GLU A 364 9.51 5.67 20.73
N GLY A 365 10.34 6.43 20.01
CA GLY A 365 11.63 6.87 20.49
C GLY A 365 11.56 8.01 21.49
N GLU A 366 12.64 8.15 22.27
CA GLU A 366 12.80 9.30 23.14
C GLU A 366 13.09 10.57 22.33
N PRO A 367 12.54 11.73 22.73
CA PRO A 367 12.82 12.99 22.06
C PRO A 367 14.31 13.35 22.16
N ARG A 368 14.92 13.68 21.02
CA ARG A 368 16.35 14.04 20.92
C ARG A 368 16.51 15.53 20.58
N GLN A 369 17.59 16.12 21.08
CA GLN A 369 17.97 17.51 20.75
C GLN A 369 18.75 17.63 19.43
N THR A 370 19.32 16.53 18.95
CA THR A 370 20.09 16.46 17.71
C THR A 370 19.30 15.77 16.61
N ILE A 371 19.52 16.17 15.36
CA ILE A 371 18.91 15.53 14.19
C ILE A 371 19.87 14.50 13.61
N HIS A 372 19.44 13.26 13.56
CA HIS A 372 20.24 12.12 13.11
C HIS A 372 20.01 11.83 11.63
N LEU A 373 21.06 12.03 10.82
CA LEU A 373 21.10 11.61 9.42
C LEU A 373 21.55 10.15 9.40
N GLY A 374 20.64 9.24 9.06
CA GLY A 374 20.87 7.80 9.11
C GLY A 374 21.20 7.20 7.75
N TRP A 375 22.02 6.16 7.75
CA TRP A 375 22.25 5.31 6.60
C TRP A 375 22.35 3.85 7.03
N VAL A 376 21.81 2.95 6.20
CA VAL A 376 21.73 1.51 6.46
C VAL A 376 22.41 0.74 5.34
N ALA A 377 23.31 -0.17 5.70
CA ALA A 377 24.16 -0.93 4.77
C ALA A 377 23.47 -1.95 3.86
N ASN A 378 22.16 -2.11 3.97
CA ASN A 378 21.41 -3.01 3.11
C ASN A 378 20.06 -2.34 2.81
N PRO A 379 19.74 -2.04 1.54
CA PRO A 379 20.39 -2.48 0.31
C PRO A 379 21.59 -1.64 -0.18
N SER A 380 21.97 -0.57 0.52
CA SER A 380 23.02 0.37 0.05
C SER A 380 24.43 -0.11 0.38
N GLN A 381 25.38 0.04 -0.53
CA GLN A 381 26.80 -0.26 -0.30
C GLN A 381 27.58 0.97 0.15
N SER A 382 28.76 0.77 0.75
CA SER A 382 29.65 1.85 1.18
C SER A 382 30.01 2.81 0.03
N GLU A 383 30.15 2.29 -1.19
CA GLU A 383 30.40 3.05 -2.42
C GLU A 383 29.21 3.90 -2.83
N ASP A 384 27.99 3.45 -2.57
CA ASP A 384 26.79 4.24 -2.81
C ASP A 384 26.76 5.43 -1.84
N LEU A 385 27.07 5.22 -0.56
CA LEU A 385 27.20 6.30 0.42
C LEU A 385 28.32 7.28 0.08
N ALA A 386 29.45 6.77 -0.45
CA ALA A 386 30.56 7.60 -0.89
C ALA A 386 30.15 8.62 -1.96
N SER A 387 29.17 8.27 -2.82
CA SER A 387 28.67 9.16 -3.88
C SER A 387 28.01 10.44 -3.33
N ILE A 388 27.35 10.36 -2.17
CA ILE A 388 26.66 11.49 -1.53
C ILE A 388 27.46 12.13 -0.40
N ARG A 389 28.64 11.58 -0.06
CA ARG A 389 29.49 12.03 1.06
C ARG A 389 29.69 13.54 1.11
N ARG A 390 29.91 14.19 -0.05
CA ARG A 390 30.12 15.64 -0.13
C ARG A 390 28.88 16.43 0.31
N ALA A 391 27.69 16.00 -0.09
CA ALA A 391 26.43 16.62 0.32
C ALA A 391 26.20 16.47 1.82
N VAL A 392 26.38 15.25 2.34
CA VAL A 392 26.19 14.95 3.77
C VAL A 392 27.16 15.77 4.64
N VAL A 393 28.46 15.78 4.32
CA VAL A 393 29.45 16.59 5.06
C VAL A 393 29.12 18.08 5.00
N ARG A 394 28.61 18.57 3.87
CA ARG A 394 28.19 19.96 3.71
C ARG A 394 27.00 20.31 4.61
N VAL A 395 25.92 19.53 4.58
CA VAL A 395 24.77 19.69 5.50
C VAL A 395 25.24 19.67 6.95
N MET A 396 26.09 18.70 7.30
CA MET A 396 26.59 18.57 8.66
C MET A 396 27.42 19.77 9.10
N ARG A 397 28.20 20.40 8.22
CA ARG A 397 28.92 21.65 8.54
C ARG A 397 27.99 22.85 8.71
N GLU A 398 26.93 22.93 7.90
CA GLU A 398 25.92 23.98 7.98
C GLU A 398 25.06 23.87 9.25
N PHE A 399 24.81 22.66 9.75
CA PHE A 399 23.94 22.40 10.90
C PHE A 399 24.68 21.64 12.02
N PRO A 400 25.25 22.35 13.02
CA PRO A 400 26.04 21.73 14.09
C PRO A 400 25.27 20.74 14.99
N HIS A 401 23.95 20.86 15.06
CA HIS A 401 23.07 19.97 15.83
C HIS A 401 22.74 18.67 15.09
N THR A 402 23.38 18.39 13.96
CA THR A 402 23.20 17.13 13.22
C THR A 402 24.27 16.09 13.61
N ARG A 403 23.87 14.81 13.63
CA ARG A 403 24.76 13.67 13.86
C ARG A 403 24.55 12.64 12.75
N LEU A 404 25.63 12.01 12.30
CA LEU A 404 25.57 10.91 11.34
C LEU A 404 25.38 9.59 12.10
N VAL A 405 24.45 8.75 11.67
CA VAL A 405 24.24 7.41 12.21
C VAL A 405 24.46 6.40 11.08
N VAL A 406 25.42 5.49 11.26
CA VAL A 406 25.73 4.43 10.30
C VAL A 406 25.39 3.08 10.92
N ILE A 407 24.49 2.34 10.26
CA ILE A 407 23.99 1.05 10.75
C ILE A 407 24.57 -0.09 9.89
N GLY A 408 25.29 -1.01 10.53
CA GLY A 408 25.68 -2.30 9.97
C GLY A 408 27.01 -2.36 9.18
N ASP A 409 27.52 -1.25 8.63
CA ASP A 409 28.80 -1.26 7.88
C ASP A 409 29.83 -0.32 8.50
N TYR A 410 30.88 -0.93 9.04
CA TYR A 410 31.96 -0.24 9.71
C TYR A 410 32.88 0.53 8.74
N GLN A 411 33.04 0.07 7.50
CA GLN A 411 33.82 0.78 6.48
C GLN A 411 33.12 2.07 6.07
N ALA A 412 31.79 2.02 5.91
CA ALA A 412 30.97 3.19 5.63
C ALA A 412 31.08 4.26 6.74
N TYR A 413 31.17 3.85 8.01
CA TYR A 413 31.38 4.76 9.14
C TYR A 413 32.68 5.58 9.01
N HIS A 414 33.76 4.94 8.57
CA HIS A 414 35.07 5.56 8.38
C HIS A 414 35.15 6.52 7.19
N LEU A 415 34.23 6.46 6.23
CA LEU A 415 34.15 7.46 5.14
C LEU A 415 34.02 8.89 5.67
N PHE A 416 33.52 9.05 6.89
CA PHE A 416 33.25 10.34 7.51
C PHE A 416 34.26 10.73 8.60
N ASP A 417 35.48 10.17 8.60
CA ASP A 417 36.54 10.50 9.59
C ASP A 417 36.95 11.97 9.64
N ILE A 418 36.56 12.75 8.63
CA ILE A 418 36.68 14.22 8.64
C ILE A 418 35.76 14.92 9.66
N LEU A 419 34.73 14.24 10.15
CA LEU A 419 33.82 14.74 11.17
C LEU A 419 34.29 14.29 12.56
N ALA A 420 34.13 15.18 13.55
CA ALA A 420 34.43 14.85 14.94
C ALA A 420 33.66 13.62 15.43
N GLU A 421 34.27 12.85 16.34
CA GLU A 421 33.72 11.58 16.83
C GLU A 421 32.33 11.75 17.48
N ASN A 422 32.12 12.82 18.25
CA ASN A 422 30.82 13.15 18.86
C ASN A 422 29.70 13.48 17.85
N ARG A 423 30.05 13.64 16.57
CA ARG A 423 29.13 13.93 15.46
C ARG A 423 28.81 12.71 14.60
N ARG A 424 29.33 11.54 14.95
CA ARG A 424 29.06 10.29 14.27
C ARG A 424 28.72 9.21 15.28
N MET A 425 27.93 8.24 14.86
CA MET A 425 27.53 7.09 15.66
C MET A 425 27.55 5.86 14.76
N TYR A 426 28.20 4.80 15.23
CA TYR A 426 28.15 3.49 14.60
C TYR A 426 27.25 2.58 15.41
N LEU A 427 26.32 1.91 14.73
CA LEU A 427 25.41 0.93 15.31
C LEU A 427 25.66 -0.42 14.62
N PRO A 428 26.24 -1.41 15.31
CA PRO A 428 26.40 -2.75 14.74
C PRO A 428 25.03 -3.42 14.58
N MET A 429 24.84 -4.13 13.47
CA MET A 429 23.63 -4.92 13.24
C MET A 429 23.91 -6.37 13.64
N THR A 430 23.48 -6.74 14.85
CA THR A 430 23.68 -8.08 15.44
C THR A 430 22.57 -9.06 15.11
N GLY A 431 21.37 -8.57 14.80
CA GLY A 431 20.24 -9.39 14.36
C GLY A 431 19.15 -8.54 13.68
N VAL A 432 18.32 -9.18 12.86
CA VAL A 432 17.22 -8.52 12.12
C VAL A 432 16.12 -8.06 13.08
N GLU A 433 15.87 -8.79 14.17
CA GLU A 433 14.82 -8.45 15.14
C GLU A 433 15.07 -7.14 15.89
N GLU A 434 16.33 -6.75 16.09
CA GLU A 434 16.72 -5.52 16.79
C GLU A 434 16.73 -4.32 15.85
N PHE A 435 16.66 -4.53 14.54
CA PHE A 435 16.71 -3.48 13.53
C PHE A 435 15.70 -2.34 13.75
N PRO A 436 14.43 -2.57 14.16
CA PRO A 436 13.48 -1.47 14.40
C PRO A 436 13.96 -0.51 15.49
N TYR A 437 14.64 -1.04 16.51
CA TYR A 437 15.23 -0.25 17.60
C TYR A 437 16.46 0.54 17.14
N LEU A 438 17.27 -0.03 16.23
CA LEU A 438 18.39 0.69 15.62
C LEU A 438 17.91 1.80 14.69
N LEU A 439 16.88 1.52 13.88
CA LEU A 439 16.30 2.47 12.94
C LEU A 439 15.65 3.66 13.67
N GLU A 440 15.10 3.45 14.87
CA GLU A 440 14.60 4.51 15.76
C GLU A 440 15.66 5.58 16.12
N GLN A 441 16.95 5.28 15.93
CA GLN A 441 18.03 6.25 16.13
C GLN A 441 18.18 7.23 14.95
N VAL A 442 17.32 7.16 13.93
CA VAL A 442 17.41 7.95 12.70
C VAL A 442 16.23 8.91 12.59
N ASP A 443 16.48 10.18 12.30
CA ASP A 443 15.44 11.19 12.05
C ASP A 443 15.22 11.45 10.56
N ILE A 444 16.25 11.27 9.74
CA ILE A 444 16.20 11.39 8.28
C ILE A 444 17.02 10.24 7.68
N LEU A 445 16.38 9.38 6.90
CA LEU A 445 17.03 8.23 6.28
C LEU A 445 17.62 8.60 4.91
N MET A 446 18.88 8.27 4.68
CA MET A 446 19.56 8.43 3.40
C MET A 446 19.68 7.08 2.72
N ILE A 447 19.21 6.98 1.47
CA ILE A 447 19.22 5.73 0.70
C ILE A 447 19.87 5.98 -0.67
N PRO A 448 21.19 6.26 -0.70
CA PRO A 448 21.91 6.41 -1.94
C PRO A 448 22.06 5.06 -2.61
N LEU A 449 21.74 5.01 -3.90
CA LEU A 449 21.98 3.89 -4.79
C LEU A 449 22.58 4.39 -6.10
N ARG A 450 23.60 3.71 -6.60
CA ARG A 450 24.13 3.97 -7.95
C ARG A 450 23.17 3.46 -9.02
N ASN A 451 23.26 4.04 -10.21
CA ASN A 451 22.54 3.52 -11.37
C ASN A 451 23.15 2.16 -11.77
N HIS A 452 22.44 1.08 -11.45
CA HIS A 452 22.79 -0.30 -11.74
C HIS A 452 21.50 -1.10 -11.91
N PRO A 453 21.38 -2.02 -12.89
CA PRO A 453 20.15 -2.79 -13.12
C PRO A 453 19.58 -3.47 -11.86
N TYR A 454 20.47 -4.06 -11.04
CA TYR A 454 20.10 -4.58 -9.71
C TYR A 454 19.34 -3.58 -8.83
N ASN A 455 19.77 -2.33 -8.77
CA ASN A 455 19.16 -1.31 -7.92
C ASN A 455 17.78 -0.85 -8.43
N ASP A 456 17.46 -1.09 -9.70
CA ASP A 456 16.11 -0.90 -10.23
C ASP A 456 15.20 -2.12 -9.99
N SER A 457 15.78 -3.27 -9.68
CA SER A 457 15.06 -4.52 -9.39
C SER A 457 15.02 -4.90 -7.91
N ILE A 458 15.67 -4.17 -7.01
CA ILE A 458 15.54 -4.41 -5.56
C ILE A 458 14.11 -4.16 -5.04
N SER A 459 13.87 -4.66 -3.83
CA SER A 459 12.64 -4.39 -3.08
C SER A 459 12.57 -2.95 -2.52
N ASP A 460 11.33 -2.49 -2.30
CA ASP A 460 10.97 -1.28 -1.56
C ASP A 460 10.97 -1.47 -0.02
N GLN A 461 11.45 -2.61 0.50
CA GLN A 461 11.45 -2.96 1.94
C GLN A 461 11.96 -1.84 2.85
N ILE A 462 13.10 -1.22 2.52
CA ILE A 462 13.68 -0.15 3.36
C ILE A 462 12.75 1.07 3.50
N LEU A 463 11.89 1.32 2.50
CA LEU A 463 10.89 2.38 2.53
C LEU A 463 9.69 2.00 3.41
N VAL A 464 9.30 0.71 3.39
CA VAL A 464 8.32 0.17 4.33
C VAL A 464 8.85 0.34 5.77
N GLU A 465 10.09 -0.09 6.03
CA GLU A 465 10.74 0.00 7.34
C GLU A 465 10.81 1.46 7.86
N ALA A 466 11.24 2.40 7.00
CA ALA A 466 11.26 3.82 7.32
C ALA A 466 9.85 4.37 7.58
N GLY A 467 8.87 3.97 6.76
CA GLY A 467 7.48 4.39 6.90
C GLY A 467 6.87 3.95 8.21
N ILE A 468 7.07 2.70 8.67
CA ILE A 468 6.53 2.21 9.95
C ILE A 468 6.91 3.17 11.10
N LYS A 469 8.17 3.60 11.11
CA LYS A 469 8.75 4.53 12.10
C LYS A 469 8.48 6.00 11.82
N ALA A 470 7.71 6.32 10.78
CA ALA A 470 7.46 7.68 10.30
C ALA A 470 8.78 8.47 10.05
N ILE A 471 9.82 7.80 9.57
CA ILE A 471 11.10 8.41 9.23
C ILE A 471 11.08 8.84 7.77
N PRO A 472 11.19 10.15 7.47
CA PRO A 472 11.29 10.60 6.10
C PRO A 472 12.64 10.22 5.50
N TRP A 473 12.65 10.01 4.18
CA TRP A 473 13.83 9.55 3.47
C TRP A 473 14.22 10.44 2.28
N VAL A 474 15.51 10.46 1.94
CA VAL A 474 16.03 10.98 0.67
C VAL A 474 16.74 9.83 -0.02
N GLY A 475 16.38 9.55 -1.28
CA GLY A 475 16.83 8.37 -2.02
C GLY A 475 17.30 8.70 -3.43
N SER A 476 18.12 7.83 -4.02
CA SER A 476 18.47 7.94 -5.44
C SER A 476 17.24 7.69 -6.35
N PRO A 477 17.20 8.22 -7.59
CA PRO A 477 16.08 8.05 -8.51
C PRO A 477 16.08 6.66 -9.17
N VAL A 478 15.89 5.61 -8.37
CA VAL A 478 15.72 4.22 -8.85
C VAL A 478 14.24 3.86 -8.96
N VAL A 479 13.93 2.83 -9.74
CA VAL A 479 12.55 2.41 -10.01
C VAL A 479 11.73 2.13 -8.73
N PRO A 480 12.21 1.36 -7.73
CA PRO A 480 11.42 1.05 -6.53
C PRO A 480 11.01 2.31 -5.76
N PHE A 481 11.92 3.30 -5.65
CA PHE A 481 11.68 4.52 -4.88
C PHE A 481 10.74 5.47 -5.63
N SER A 482 10.88 5.52 -6.95
CA SER A 482 10.00 6.29 -7.84
C SER A 482 8.58 5.76 -7.88
N ARG A 483 8.36 4.47 -7.55
CA ARG A 483 7.01 3.88 -7.45
C ARG A 483 6.38 4.08 -6.07
N TRP A 484 7.19 4.18 -5.01
CA TRP A 484 6.70 4.34 -3.64
C TRP A 484 6.07 5.72 -3.39
N MET A 485 6.71 6.80 -3.89
CA MET A 485 6.19 8.19 -3.88
C MET A 485 5.63 8.74 -2.55
N ALA A 486 5.92 8.08 -1.42
CA ALA A 486 5.42 8.46 -0.11
C ALA A 486 6.55 8.57 0.91
N GLY A 487 6.51 9.65 1.70
CA GLY A 487 7.42 9.85 2.82
C GLY A 487 8.88 10.14 2.48
N GLY A 488 9.18 10.58 1.26
CA GLY A 488 10.53 10.98 0.91
C GLY A 488 10.66 11.76 -0.38
N ARG A 489 11.91 12.04 -0.76
CA ARG A 489 12.28 12.75 -2.00
C ARG A 489 13.38 12.00 -2.75
N LEU A 490 13.33 12.09 -4.08
CA LEU A 490 14.38 11.57 -4.95
C LEU A 490 15.44 12.65 -5.20
N ALA A 491 16.71 12.26 -5.20
CA ALA A 491 17.85 13.12 -5.48
C ALA A 491 18.79 12.45 -6.47
N GLY A 492 18.84 12.96 -7.71
CA GLY A 492 19.71 12.47 -8.78
C GLY A 492 21.10 13.11 -8.79
N SER A 493 21.26 14.25 -8.11
CA SER A 493 22.51 15.02 -8.07
C SER A 493 22.96 15.38 -6.65
N ILE A 494 24.25 15.64 -6.47
CA ILE A 494 24.82 16.04 -5.17
C ILE A 494 24.14 17.31 -4.63
N ASP A 495 23.73 18.23 -5.50
CA ASP A 495 23.05 19.46 -5.11
C ASP A 495 21.61 19.20 -4.65
N GLU A 496 20.87 18.30 -5.30
CA GLU A 496 19.55 17.86 -4.83
C GLU A 496 19.64 17.12 -3.49
N TRP A 497 20.65 16.26 -3.32
CA TRP A 497 20.92 15.61 -2.03
C TRP A 497 21.16 16.63 -0.93
N HIS A 498 22.00 17.65 -1.19
CA HIS A 498 22.24 18.72 -0.23
C HIS A 498 20.97 19.52 0.05
N LEU A 499 20.21 19.90 -0.98
CA LEU A 499 18.97 20.65 -0.88
C LEU A 499 17.93 19.94 -0.01
N HIS A 500 17.58 18.69 -0.33
CA HIS A 500 16.52 17.96 0.36
C HIS A 500 16.89 17.61 1.80
N LEU A 501 18.14 17.21 2.05
CA LEU A 501 18.61 17.00 3.42
C LEU A 501 18.58 18.30 4.23
N ARG A 502 18.99 19.42 3.63
CA ARG A 502 18.93 20.74 4.25
C ARG A 502 17.49 21.13 4.59
N GLU A 503 16.54 20.96 3.67
CA GLU A 503 15.12 21.25 3.90
C GLU A 503 14.57 20.46 5.09
N LEU A 504 14.82 19.14 5.14
CA LEU A 504 14.36 18.27 6.22
C LEU A 504 15.04 18.56 7.57
N VAL A 505 16.28 19.06 7.56
CA VAL A 505 16.97 19.50 8.79
C VAL A 505 16.40 20.82 9.32
N MET A 506 16.08 21.77 8.43
CA MET A 506 15.58 23.10 8.82
C MET A 506 14.12 23.07 9.29
N ASP A 507 13.27 22.28 8.63
CA ASP A 507 11.83 22.29 8.86
C ASP A 507 11.36 21.01 9.56
N GLY A 508 11.09 21.14 10.87
CA GLY A 508 10.61 20.04 11.70
C GLY A 508 9.20 19.56 11.37
N ASP A 509 8.31 20.47 10.95
CA ASP A 509 6.92 20.13 10.65
C ASP A 509 6.83 19.49 9.27
N HIS A 510 7.60 19.98 8.29
CA HIS A 510 7.74 19.31 7.00
C HIS A 510 8.31 17.90 7.15
N ARG A 511 9.35 17.74 7.98
CA ARG A 511 9.95 16.42 8.27
C ARG A 511 8.92 15.45 8.86
N LYS A 512 8.15 15.89 9.87
CA LYS A 512 7.09 15.08 10.49
C LYS A 512 5.96 14.74 9.51
N GLY A 513 5.47 15.74 8.75
CA GLY A 513 4.42 15.55 7.76
C GLY A 513 4.81 14.53 6.70
N MET A 514 6.05 14.61 6.20
CA MET A 514 6.59 13.64 5.26
C MET A 514 6.68 12.24 5.89
N GLY A 515 7.20 12.13 7.11
CA GLY A 515 7.23 10.87 7.86
C GLY A 515 5.86 10.20 7.96
N LEU A 516 4.81 10.97 8.32
CA LEU A 516 3.44 10.48 8.43
C LEU A 516 2.85 9.99 7.10
N MET A 517 3.19 10.65 5.97
CA MET A 517 2.82 10.15 4.64
C MET A 517 3.44 8.78 4.36
N GLY A 518 4.72 8.59 4.71
CA GLY A 518 5.41 7.31 4.62
C GLY A 518 4.77 6.24 5.50
N GLN A 519 4.37 6.61 6.72
CA GLN A 519 3.70 5.70 7.65
C GLN A 519 2.36 5.22 7.13
N LYS A 520 1.53 6.11 6.58
CA LYS A 520 0.25 5.73 5.98
C LYS A 520 0.44 4.69 4.87
N MET A 521 1.48 4.84 4.05
CA MET A 521 1.80 3.88 2.98
C MET A 521 2.34 2.56 3.56
N ALA A 522 3.21 2.58 4.56
CA ALA A 522 3.71 1.36 5.18
C ALA A 522 2.61 0.54 5.88
N LEU A 523 1.58 1.19 6.45
CA LEU A 523 0.43 0.49 7.06
C LEU A 523 -0.34 -0.37 6.05
N SER A 524 -0.36 -0.01 4.76
CA SER A 524 -0.99 -0.85 3.71
C SER A 524 -0.19 -2.11 3.37
N ARG A 525 0.99 -2.29 3.98
CA ARG A 525 1.87 -3.46 3.84
C ARG A 525 1.96 -4.27 5.13
N GLU A 526 1.09 -4.01 6.11
CA GLU A 526 1.02 -4.82 7.33
C GLU A 526 0.53 -6.25 7.00
N SER A 527 0.95 -7.23 7.79
CA SER A 527 0.71 -8.65 7.55
C SER A 527 -0.76 -9.00 7.28
N SER A 528 -1.71 -8.36 7.96
CA SER A 528 -3.15 -8.56 7.72
C SER A 528 -3.60 -8.17 6.30
N GLU A 529 -2.95 -7.18 5.69
CA GLU A 529 -3.23 -6.72 4.32
C GLU A 529 -2.56 -7.61 3.27
N VAL A 530 -1.30 -8.02 3.51
CA VAL A 530 -0.51 -8.79 2.52
C VAL A 530 -0.84 -10.30 2.55
N THR A 531 -1.41 -10.80 3.64
CA THR A 531 -1.78 -12.22 3.81
C THR A 531 -2.70 -12.73 2.70
N LEU A 532 -3.72 -11.95 2.32
CA LEU A 532 -4.65 -12.35 1.27
C LEU A 532 -3.97 -12.52 -0.08
N LEU A 533 -2.96 -11.70 -0.39
CA LEU A 533 -2.21 -11.80 -1.63
C LEU A 533 -1.36 -13.07 -1.67
N TRP A 534 -0.72 -13.42 -0.56
CA TRP A 534 -0.01 -14.70 -0.42
C TRP A 534 -0.93 -15.89 -0.63
N LEU A 535 -2.07 -15.94 0.08
CA LEU A 535 -3.02 -17.05 -0.02
C LEU A 535 -3.57 -17.24 -1.45
N ARG A 536 -3.94 -16.16 -2.13
CA ARG A 536 -4.38 -16.21 -3.53
C ARG A 536 -3.28 -16.71 -4.47
N THR A 537 -2.03 -16.32 -4.21
CA THR A 537 -0.87 -16.74 -5.02
C THR A 537 -0.61 -18.23 -4.87
N LEU A 538 -0.63 -18.74 -3.63
CA LEU A 538 -0.50 -20.17 -3.32
C LEU A 538 -1.60 -20.99 -3.99
N GLU A 539 -2.85 -20.54 -3.87
CA GLU A 539 -3.98 -21.22 -4.47
C GLU A 539 -3.86 -21.30 -5.99
N LYS A 540 -3.49 -20.18 -6.63
CA LYS A 540 -3.27 -20.13 -8.08
C LYS A 540 -2.18 -21.12 -8.50
N ALA A 541 -1.09 -21.22 -7.75
CA ALA A 541 -0.03 -22.18 -8.01
C ALA A 541 -0.58 -23.62 -7.97
N ILE A 542 -1.32 -23.98 -6.91
CA ILE A 542 -1.93 -25.31 -6.74
C ILE A 542 -2.91 -25.62 -7.89
N ARG A 543 -3.84 -24.71 -8.20
CA ARG A 543 -4.83 -24.91 -9.28
C ARG A 543 -4.16 -25.05 -10.66
N SER A 544 -3.17 -24.20 -10.95
CA SER A 544 -2.48 -24.23 -12.25
C SER A 544 -1.80 -25.58 -12.50
N ALA A 545 -1.11 -26.13 -11.49
CA ALA A 545 -0.47 -27.43 -11.58
C ALA A 545 -1.49 -28.57 -11.76
N GLN A 546 -2.64 -28.51 -11.07
CA GLN A 546 -3.71 -29.49 -11.25
C GLN A 546 -4.30 -29.46 -12.67
N THR A 547 -4.48 -28.28 -13.26
CA THR A 547 -5.00 -28.14 -14.63
C THR A 547 -4.02 -28.61 -15.70
N SER A 548 -2.72 -28.31 -15.56
CA SER A 548 -1.68 -28.79 -16.48
C SER A 548 -1.60 -30.33 -16.50
N LYS A 549 -1.74 -30.97 -15.34
CA LYS A 549 -1.79 -32.44 -15.24
C LYS A 549 -3.01 -33.04 -15.95
N ALA A 550 -4.19 -32.44 -15.81
CA ALA A 550 -5.39 -32.92 -16.48
C ALA A 550 -5.25 -32.85 -18.02
N ALA A 551 -4.59 -31.80 -18.51
CA ALA A 551 -4.30 -31.64 -19.94
C ALA A 551 -3.26 -32.65 -20.47
N GLU A 552 -2.22 -32.98 -19.69
CA GLU A 552 -1.23 -34.00 -20.07
C GLU A 552 -1.77 -35.42 -20.02
N ALA A 553 -2.56 -35.76 -19.00
CA ALA A 553 -3.22 -37.06 -18.90
C ALA A 553 -4.24 -37.31 -20.03
N GLY A 554 -4.94 -36.25 -20.48
CA GLY A 554 -5.83 -36.31 -21.64
C GLY A 554 -5.11 -36.52 -22.98
N ARG A 555 -3.85 -36.06 -23.11
CA ARG A 555 -3.03 -36.27 -24.31
C ARG A 555 -2.39 -37.66 -24.39
N LEU A 556 -2.20 -38.34 -23.25
CA LEU A 556 -1.66 -39.71 -23.20
C LEU A 556 -2.75 -40.78 -23.39
N THR A 557 -4.03 -40.39 -23.38
CA THR A 557 -5.19 -41.27 -23.54
C THR A 557 -5.87 -41.16 -24.91
N THR A 558 -5.30 -40.34 -25.82
CA THR A 558 -5.65 -40.25 -27.25
C THR A 558 -4.48 -40.70 -28.10
#